data_AF-A0A1H1FGN5-F1
#
_entry.id   AF-A0A1H1FGN5-F1
#
_cell.length_a   1.000
_cell.length_b   1.000
_cell.length_c   1.000
_cell.angle_alpha   90.00
_cell.angle_beta   90.00
_cell.angle_gamma   90.00
#
_symmetry.space_group_name_H-M   'P 1'
#
loop_
_entity.id
_entity.type
_entity.pdbx_description
1 polymer ?
#
loop_
_entity_poly.entity_id
_entity_poly.type
_entity_poly.pdbx_seq_one_letter_code
_entity_poly.pdbx_strand_id
1 'polypeptide(L)'
;MSSLIYLRPISSNVDFAKIWVDIPKLTDSVTSSDGPGNFYLIKNVENIFVAIVYDMVRDLHWFVLPGCRGMGYLTSALEQSIIPHLFLKRDEQRITINEAEIGKDNFTASEKVALRLGFIKSDNNDGEYFLSNNCSNSEDSNFGNDSVISYDRMNELKKHINYVSRSLWTIQTEIEMKLGQTDYSDELKDLVHEIRNHTWKLEDFWWTRNTDNNIR
;
A
#
# COMPACT_ATOMS: atom_id res chain seq x y z
N MET A 1 3.85 13.06 -15.26
CA MET A 1 3.50 12.59 -13.90
C MET A 1 4.66 11.81 -13.36
N SER A 2 5.10 12.10 -12.14
CA SER A 2 6.09 11.33 -11.41
C SER A 2 5.37 10.61 -10.28
N SER A 3 5.52 9.28 -10.18
CA SER A 3 4.93 8.45 -9.12
C SER A 3 6.01 7.96 -8.16
N LEU A 4 5.65 7.74 -6.90
CA LEU A 4 6.53 7.03 -5.94
C LEU A 4 5.99 5.63 -5.69
N ILE A 5 6.84 4.63 -5.87
CA ILE A 5 6.50 3.22 -5.70
C ILE A 5 7.42 2.64 -4.63
N TYR A 6 6.83 2.09 -3.58
CA TYR A 6 7.52 1.33 -2.54
C TYR A 6 7.09 -0.12 -2.63
N LEU A 7 8.04 -1.04 -2.79
CA LEU A 7 7.78 -2.47 -3.00
C LEU A 7 8.22 -3.31 -1.81
N ARG A 8 7.46 -4.37 -1.55
CA ARG A 8 7.81 -5.46 -0.64
C ARG A 8 7.43 -6.79 -1.31
N PRO A 9 8.39 -7.66 -1.66
CA PRO A 9 8.08 -8.97 -2.21
C PRO A 9 7.28 -9.80 -1.21
N ILE A 10 6.15 -10.37 -1.63
CA ILE A 10 5.36 -11.32 -0.84
C ILE A 10 5.45 -12.75 -1.38
N SER A 11 5.89 -12.92 -2.63
CA SER A 11 6.27 -14.20 -3.21
C SER A 11 7.33 -13.96 -4.29
N SER A 12 7.80 -15.03 -4.95
CA SER A 12 8.73 -14.89 -6.07
C SER A 12 8.13 -14.10 -7.25
N ASN A 13 6.81 -14.16 -7.42
CA ASN A 13 6.09 -13.57 -8.55
C ASN A 13 5.14 -12.43 -8.16
N VAL A 14 5.04 -12.04 -6.88
CA VAL A 14 4.17 -10.94 -6.43
C VAL A 14 4.90 -10.01 -5.47
N ASP A 15 4.87 -8.71 -5.79
CA ASP A 15 5.32 -7.63 -4.91
C ASP A 15 4.10 -6.86 -4.39
N PHE A 16 3.97 -6.72 -3.07
CA PHE A 16 3.06 -5.74 -2.47
C PHE A 16 3.66 -4.34 -2.63
N ALA A 17 2.83 -3.38 -2.99
CA ALA A 17 3.26 -2.03 -3.34
C ALA A 17 2.41 -0.96 -2.65
N LYS A 18 3.08 0.10 -2.20
CA LYS A 18 2.45 1.38 -1.84
C LYS A 18 2.78 2.39 -2.93
N ILE A 19 1.76 2.85 -3.65
CA ILE A 19 1.94 3.73 -4.82
C ILE A 19 1.30 5.09 -4.55
N TRP A 20 2.11 6.13 -4.66
CA TRP A 20 1.67 7.51 -4.78
C TRP A 20 1.55 7.86 -6.26
N VAL A 21 0.31 7.98 -6.74
CA VAL A 21 0.02 8.41 -8.13
C VAL A 21 0.45 9.86 -8.31
N ASP A 22 0.16 10.69 -7.31
CA ASP A 22 0.62 12.05 -7.19
C ASP A 22 1.51 12.19 -5.95
N ILE A 23 2.77 12.58 -6.18
CA ILE A 23 3.71 12.88 -5.09
C ILE A 23 3.20 14.11 -4.35
N PRO A 24 3.19 14.12 -3.00
CA PRO A 24 2.78 15.28 -2.23
C PRO A 24 3.55 16.55 -2.60
N LYS A 25 2.84 17.66 -2.78
CA LYS A 25 3.38 18.99 -3.11
C LYS A 25 2.79 20.05 -2.20
N LEU A 26 3.53 21.15 -2.06
CA LEU A 26 3.07 22.33 -1.32
C LEU A 26 1.82 22.99 -1.93
N THR A 27 1.52 22.71 -3.20
CA THR A 27 0.36 23.25 -3.92
C THR A 27 -0.89 22.38 -3.80
N ASP A 28 -0.81 21.25 -3.10
CA ASP A 28 -1.94 20.34 -2.95
C ASP A 28 -3.02 20.99 -2.08
N SER A 29 -4.29 20.75 -2.42
CA SER A 29 -5.40 21.21 -1.60
C SER A 29 -5.48 20.35 -0.34
N VAL A 30 -5.88 20.94 0.79
CA VAL A 30 -6.11 20.18 2.02
C VAL A 30 -7.38 19.34 1.85
N THR A 31 -7.22 18.06 1.50
CA THR A 31 -8.34 17.12 1.33
C THR A 31 -8.23 15.94 2.29
N SER A 32 -9.27 15.10 2.37
CA SER A 32 -9.41 14.08 3.41
C SER A 32 -8.66 12.77 3.14
N SER A 33 -8.06 12.56 1.96
CA SER A 33 -7.43 11.28 1.63
C SER A 33 -6.18 11.39 0.74
N ASP A 34 -5.07 11.88 1.31
CA ASP A 34 -3.81 12.07 0.59
C ASP A 34 -2.81 10.93 0.89
N GLY A 35 -3.26 9.68 0.86
CA GLY A 35 -2.43 8.51 1.15
C GLY A 35 -2.05 7.70 -0.10
N PRO A 36 -1.03 6.83 -0.02
CA PRO A 36 -0.71 5.92 -1.12
C PRO A 36 -1.77 4.83 -1.24
N GLY A 37 -2.06 4.42 -2.47
CA GLY A 37 -2.86 3.23 -2.75
C GLY A 37 -2.09 1.94 -2.47
N ASN A 38 -2.83 0.87 -2.15
CA ASN A 38 -2.29 -0.48 -1.99
C ASN A 38 -2.39 -1.26 -3.29
N PHE A 39 -1.29 -1.80 -3.77
CA PHE A 39 -1.27 -2.58 -5.00
C PHE A 39 -0.52 -3.89 -4.83
N TYR A 40 -0.81 -4.86 -5.70
CA TYR A 40 -0.01 -6.05 -5.89
C TYR A 40 0.48 -6.07 -7.34
N LEU A 41 1.79 -6.10 -7.52
CA LEU A 41 2.43 -6.17 -8.83
C LEU A 41 2.82 -7.62 -9.12
N ILE A 42 2.36 -8.17 -10.22
CA ILE A 42 2.54 -9.58 -10.58
C ILE A 42 3.58 -9.69 -11.68
N LYS A 43 4.59 -10.53 -11.47
CA LYS A 43 5.68 -10.83 -12.39
C LYS A 43 5.46 -12.18 -13.09
N ASN A 44 5.92 -12.28 -14.33
CA ASN A 44 6.08 -13.57 -15.01
C ASN A 44 7.40 -14.25 -14.59
N VAL A 45 7.70 -15.41 -15.20
CA VAL A 45 8.93 -16.19 -14.94
C VAL A 45 10.22 -15.48 -15.37
N GLU A 46 10.12 -14.46 -16.22
CA GLU A 46 11.24 -13.64 -16.68
C GLU A 46 11.41 -12.36 -15.82
N ASN A 47 10.71 -12.26 -14.68
CA ASN A 47 10.67 -11.09 -13.80
C ASN A 47 10.09 -9.81 -14.43
N ILE A 48 9.27 -9.94 -15.48
CA ILE A 48 8.56 -8.83 -16.12
C ILE A 48 7.20 -8.65 -15.43
N PHE A 49 6.85 -7.43 -15.05
CA PHE A 49 5.52 -7.12 -14.51
C PHE A 49 4.44 -7.26 -15.59
N VAL A 50 3.47 -8.15 -15.38
CA VAL A 50 2.44 -8.53 -16.37
C VAL A 50 1.01 -8.23 -15.92
N ALA A 51 0.78 -8.06 -14.63
CA ALA A 51 -0.51 -7.71 -14.08
C ALA A 51 -0.38 -6.88 -12.80
N ILE A 52 -1.44 -6.16 -12.47
CA ILE A 52 -1.56 -5.36 -11.25
C ILE A 52 -2.94 -5.57 -10.64
N VAL A 53 -2.99 -5.64 -9.30
CA VAL A 53 -4.24 -5.63 -8.51
C VAL A 53 -4.21 -4.42 -7.60
N TYR A 54 -5.22 -3.57 -7.67
CA TYR A 54 -5.46 -2.45 -6.77
C TYR A 54 -6.39 -2.88 -5.65
N ASP A 55 -5.93 -2.77 -4.40
CA ASP A 55 -6.70 -3.06 -3.20
C ASP A 55 -7.34 -1.77 -2.66
N MET A 56 -8.63 -1.63 -2.93
CA MET A 56 -9.47 -0.52 -2.47
C MET A 56 -10.07 -0.79 -1.08
N VAL A 57 -9.53 -1.77 -0.34
CA VAL A 57 -10.01 -2.27 0.95
C VAL A 57 -11.33 -3.03 0.86
N ARG A 58 -12.35 -2.44 0.23
CA ARG A 58 -13.67 -3.06 0.03
C ARG A 58 -13.86 -3.70 -1.34
N ASP A 59 -12.91 -3.50 -2.24
CA ASP A 59 -12.97 -4.01 -3.61
C ASP A 59 -11.56 -4.29 -4.13
N LEU A 60 -11.47 -5.16 -5.12
CA LEU A 60 -10.23 -5.42 -5.86
C LEU A 60 -10.45 -5.11 -7.33
N HIS A 61 -9.64 -4.20 -7.86
CA HIS A 61 -9.60 -3.94 -9.29
C HIS A 61 -8.33 -4.53 -9.85
N TRP A 62 -8.36 -5.14 -11.03
CA TRP A 62 -7.15 -5.69 -11.63
C TRP A 62 -7.04 -5.38 -13.12
N PHE A 63 -5.79 -5.37 -13.57
CA PHE A 63 -5.45 -5.24 -14.97
C PHE A 63 -4.36 -6.23 -15.34
N VAL A 64 -4.52 -6.87 -16.50
CA VAL A 64 -3.54 -7.79 -17.07
C VAL A 64 -3.18 -7.28 -18.46
N LEU A 65 -1.88 -7.19 -18.75
CA LEU A 65 -1.38 -6.80 -20.07
C LEU A 65 -2.03 -7.67 -21.17
N PRO A 66 -2.51 -7.10 -22.29
CA PRO A 66 -3.25 -7.84 -23.30
C PRO A 66 -2.58 -9.13 -23.78
N GLY A 67 -1.26 -9.11 -24.03
CA GLY A 67 -0.49 -10.28 -24.47
C GLY A 67 -0.28 -11.36 -23.41
N CYS A 68 -0.61 -11.07 -22.15
CA CYS A 68 -0.45 -12.00 -21.01
C CYS A 68 -1.78 -12.52 -20.48
N ARG A 69 -2.91 -12.16 -21.12
CA ARG A 69 -4.25 -12.63 -20.74
C ARG A 69 -4.42 -14.11 -21.04
N GLY A 70 -5.21 -14.79 -20.22
CA GLY A 70 -5.48 -16.23 -20.38
C GLY A 70 -4.33 -17.16 -19.98
N MET A 71 -3.16 -16.62 -19.61
CA MET A 71 -1.99 -17.42 -19.20
C MET A 71 -2.00 -17.83 -17.71
N GLY A 72 -3.03 -17.45 -16.96
CA GLY A 72 -3.21 -17.86 -15.55
C GLY A 72 -2.41 -17.06 -14.52
N TYR A 73 -1.58 -16.08 -14.92
CA TYR A 73 -0.77 -15.28 -13.99
C TYR A 73 -1.59 -14.61 -12.88
N LEU A 74 -2.69 -13.94 -13.24
CA LEU A 74 -3.57 -13.27 -12.28
C LEU A 74 -4.21 -14.27 -11.31
N THR A 75 -4.84 -15.33 -11.84
CA THR A 75 -5.53 -16.33 -11.02
C THR A 75 -4.58 -17.01 -10.05
N SER A 76 -3.39 -17.41 -10.51
CA SER A 76 -2.36 -18.03 -9.67
C SER A 76 -1.87 -17.08 -8.58
N ALA A 77 -1.64 -15.80 -8.91
CA ALA A 77 -1.20 -14.81 -7.94
C ALA A 77 -2.29 -14.51 -6.88
N LEU A 78 -3.56 -14.42 -7.31
CA LEU A 78 -4.70 -14.25 -6.42
C LEU A 78 -4.81 -15.41 -5.43
N GLU A 79 -4.81 -16.64 -5.93
CA GLU A 79 -4.95 -17.87 -5.15
C GLU A 79 -3.79 -18.08 -4.16
N GLN A 80 -2.55 -17.94 -4.63
CA GLN A 80 -1.38 -18.39 -3.87
C GLN A 80 -0.77 -17.32 -2.96
N SER A 81 -1.02 -16.04 -3.22
CA SER A 81 -0.28 -14.97 -2.53
C SER A 81 -1.17 -13.79 -2.13
N ILE A 82 -1.96 -13.24 -3.05
CA ILE A 82 -2.69 -11.99 -2.78
C ILE A 82 -3.85 -12.22 -1.82
N ILE A 83 -4.74 -13.19 -2.06
CA ILE A 83 -5.88 -13.47 -1.16
C ILE A 83 -5.39 -13.89 0.23
N PRO A 84 -4.45 -14.85 0.38
CA PRO A 84 -3.87 -15.16 1.69
C PRO A 84 -3.30 -13.93 2.40
N HIS A 85 -2.59 -13.06 1.68
CA HIS A 85 -2.03 -11.84 2.26
C HIS A 85 -3.11 -10.81 2.66
N LEU A 86 -4.18 -10.67 1.88
CA LEU A 86 -5.33 -9.81 2.24
C LEU A 86 -5.93 -10.27 3.57
N PHE A 87 -6.12 -11.57 3.74
CA PHE A 87 -6.73 -12.16 4.94
C PHE A 87 -5.87 -12.12 6.21
N LEU A 88 -4.63 -11.64 6.12
CA LEU A 88 -3.85 -11.28 7.32
C LEU A 88 -4.41 -10.07 8.06
N LYS A 89 -5.25 -9.27 7.41
CA LYS A 89 -5.75 -7.98 7.93
C LYS A 89 -7.26 -7.82 7.87
N ARG A 90 -7.97 -8.76 7.27
CA ARG A 90 -9.43 -8.70 7.10
C ARG A 90 -10.00 -10.11 7.05
N ASP A 91 -11.26 -10.26 7.46
CA ASP A 91 -11.94 -11.57 7.49
C ASP A 91 -12.72 -11.86 6.20
N GLU A 92 -12.89 -10.85 5.34
CA GLU A 92 -13.68 -10.94 4.12
C GLU A 92 -13.07 -10.07 3.02
N GLN A 93 -13.20 -10.52 1.78
CA GLN A 93 -12.94 -9.74 0.58
C GLN A 93 -14.17 -9.74 -0.32
N ARG A 94 -14.52 -8.55 -0.81
CA ARG A 94 -15.55 -8.36 -1.83
C ARG A 94 -14.92 -7.95 -3.16
N ILE A 95 -15.54 -8.36 -4.26
CA ILE A 95 -15.23 -7.86 -5.60
C ILE A 95 -16.51 -7.50 -6.35
N THR A 96 -16.44 -6.48 -7.19
CA THR A 96 -17.53 -6.11 -8.09
C THR A 96 -17.17 -6.37 -9.54
N ILE A 97 -18.03 -7.11 -10.26
CA ILE A 97 -17.86 -7.45 -11.68
C ILE A 97 -19.13 -7.01 -12.42
N ASN A 98 -19.05 -5.90 -13.15
CA ASN A 98 -20.18 -5.29 -13.85
C ASN A 98 -20.06 -5.46 -15.37
N GLU A 99 -20.93 -6.26 -15.99
CA GLU A 99 -20.94 -6.50 -17.44
C GLU A 99 -21.07 -5.21 -18.26
N ALA A 100 -21.85 -4.23 -17.79
CA ALA A 100 -22.04 -2.97 -18.51
C ALA A 100 -20.75 -2.13 -18.60
N GLU A 101 -19.85 -2.28 -17.63
CA GLU A 101 -18.59 -1.52 -17.57
C GLU A 101 -17.44 -2.21 -18.31
N ILE A 102 -17.37 -3.54 -18.23
CA ILE A 102 -16.22 -4.30 -18.77
C ILE A 102 -16.55 -5.05 -20.06
N GLY A 103 -17.83 -5.12 -20.44
CA GLY A 103 -18.32 -5.89 -21.58
C GLY A 103 -18.40 -7.39 -21.32
N LYS A 104 -19.19 -8.08 -22.14
CA LYS A 104 -19.56 -9.49 -21.98
C LYS A 104 -18.37 -10.45 -21.85
N ASP A 105 -17.38 -10.33 -22.73
CA ASP A 105 -16.24 -11.26 -22.74
C ASP A 105 -15.39 -11.14 -21.47
N ASN A 106 -15.15 -9.91 -21.01
CA ASN A 106 -14.40 -9.66 -19.78
C ASN A 106 -15.22 -10.00 -18.53
N PHE A 107 -16.55 -9.85 -18.59
CA PHE A 107 -17.45 -10.31 -17.54
C PHE A 107 -17.35 -11.82 -17.36
N THR A 108 -17.55 -12.59 -18.42
CA THR A 108 -17.46 -14.06 -18.36
C THR A 108 -16.09 -14.52 -17.88
N ALA A 109 -15.01 -13.87 -18.34
CA ALA A 109 -13.66 -14.20 -17.91
C ALA A 109 -13.42 -13.89 -16.42
N SER A 110 -13.84 -12.71 -15.96
CA SER A 110 -13.68 -12.26 -14.57
C SER A 110 -14.54 -13.09 -13.61
N GLU A 111 -15.79 -13.36 -13.96
CA GLU A 111 -16.72 -14.19 -13.17
C GLU A 111 -16.16 -15.61 -13.02
N LYS A 112 -15.64 -16.20 -14.10
CA LYS A 112 -14.98 -17.52 -14.04
C LYS A 112 -13.78 -17.54 -13.09
N VAL A 113 -12.99 -16.48 -13.04
CA VAL A 113 -11.86 -16.36 -12.11
C VAL A 113 -12.36 -16.23 -10.67
N ALA A 114 -13.33 -15.36 -10.41
CA ALA A 114 -13.94 -15.16 -9.09
C ALA A 114 -14.47 -16.47 -8.51
N LEU A 115 -15.33 -17.17 -9.26
CA LEU A 115 -15.92 -18.44 -8.82
C LEU A 115 -14.85 -19.51 -8.57
N ARG A 116 -13.81 -19.57 -9.42
CA ARG A 116 -12.69 -20.50 -9.22
C ARG A 116 -11.91 -20.23 -7.94
N LEU A 117 -11.78 -18.96 -7.55
CA LEU A 117 -11.11 -18.54 -6.32
C LEU A 117 -11.99 -18.73 -5.07
N GLY A 118 -13.21 -19.25 -5.23
CA GLY A 118 -14.14 -19.53 -4.13
C GLY A 118 -15.03 -18.34 -3.77
N PHE A 119 -15.03 -17.26 -4.55
CA PHE A 119 -15.97 -16.18 -4.33
C PHE A 119 -17.40 -16.66 -4.61
N ILE A 120 -18.33 -16.27 -3.76
CA ILE A 120 -19.75 -16.58 -3.85
C ILE A 120 -20.49 -15.33 -4.32
N LYS A 121 -21.34 -15.47 -5.34
CA LYS A 121 -22.17 -14.37 -5.82
C LYS A 121 -23.20 -13.98 -4.76
N SER A 122 -23.41 -12.69 -4.57
CA SER A 122 -24.45 -12.16 -3.69
C SER A 122 -25.83 -12.40 -4.26
N ASP A 123 -26.75 -12.92 -3.45
CA ASP A 123 -28.17 -13.04 -3.82
C ASP A 123 -28.89 -11.68 -3.81
N ASN A 124 -28.34 -10.70 -3.08
CA ASN A 124 -29.02 -9.42 -2.82
C ASN A 124 -28.54 -8.27 -3.71
N ASN A 125 -27.36 -8.37 -4.31
CA ASN A 125 -26.75 -7.32 -5.12
C ASN A 125 -26.13 -7.91 -6.39
N ASP A 126 -26.71 -7.57 -7.54
CA ASP A 126 -26.18 -7.99 -8.84
C ASP A 126 -24.75 -7.49 -9.05
N GLY A 127 -23.85 -8.42 -9.41
CA GLY A 127 -22.46 -8.12 -9.73
C GLY A 127 -21.49 -8.10 -8.54
N GLU A 128 -21.97 -8.28 -7.30
CA GLU A 128 -21.10 -8.42 -6.12
C GLU A 128 -20.78 -9.89 -5.81
N TYR A 129 -19.53 -10.15 -5.47
CA TYR A 129 -19.06 -11.46 -5.02
C TYR A 129 -18.24 -11.34 -3.74
N PHE A 130 -18.37 -12.33 -2.87
CA PHE A 130 -17.79 -12.33 -1.53
C PHE A 130 -16.93 -13.58 -1.30
N LEU A 131 -15.79 -13.39 -0.65
CA LEU A 131 -14.93 -14.46 -0.19
C LEU A 131 -14.64 -14.23 1.29
N SER A 132 -15.11 -15.15 2.13
CA SER A 132 -14.80 -15.16 3.56
C SER A 132 -13.51 -15.93 3.81
N ASN A 133 -12.76 -15.51 4.83
CA ASN A 133 -11.59 -16.22 5.29
C ASN A 133 -12.00 -17.54 5.98
N ASN A 134 -12.08 -18.62 5.22
CA ASN A 134 -12.34 -19.96 5.74
C ASN A 134 -11.06 -20.69 6.19
N CYS A 135 -9.90 -20.03 6.15
CA CYS A 135 -8.63 -20.61 6.54
C CYS A 135 -8.46 -20.60 8.07
N SER A 136 -8.97 -21.64 8.71
CA SER A 136 -8.41 -22.13 9.98
C SER A 136 -7.03 -22.73 9.65
N ASN A 137 -5.95 -22.11 10.14
CA ASN A 137 -4.53 -22.52 10.12
C ASN A 137 -3.64 -21.55 9.32
N SER A 138 -3.04 -20.57 9.98
CA SER A 138 -1.99 -19.72 9.41
C SER A 138 -0.76 -19.67 10.32
N GLU A 139 -0.07 -20.80 10.49
CA GLU A 139 1.28 -20.78 11.07
C GLU A 139 2.34 -20.29 10.06
N ASP A 140 2.03 -20.29 8.74
CA ASP A 140 2.89 -19.79 7.65
C ASP A 140 2.34 -18.51 6.97
N SER A 141 1.90 -17.53 7.75
CA SER A 141 1.46 -16.24 7.20
C SER A 141 2.63 -15.42 6.66
N ASN A 142 2.76 -15.32 5.32
CA ASN A 142 3.82 -14.54 4.68
C ASN A 142 3.43 -13.04 4.59
N PHE A 143 3.92 -12.22 5.52
CA PHE A 143 3.78 -10.75 5.52
C PHE A 143 4.67 -10.05 4.47
N GLY A 144 5.46 -10.83 3.72
CA GLY A 144 6.47 -10.37 2.80
C GLY A 144 7.86 -10.24 3.41
N ASN A 145 8.84 -10.19 2.52
CA ASN A 145 10.24 -10.05 2.88
C ASN A 145 10.58 -8.57 3.06
N ASP A 146 10.85 -8.17 4.29
CA ASP A 146 11.33 -6.83 4.57
C ASP A 146 12.74 -6.61 3.99
N SER A 147 12.90 -5.53 3.24
CA SER A 147 14.19 -5.12 2.71
C SER A 147 14.94 -4.24 3.70
N VAL A 148 16.28 -4.35 3.68
CA VAL A 148 17.14 -3.50 4.47
C VAL A 148 17.14 -2.09 3.87
N ILE A 149 16.85 -1.09 4.69
CA ILE A 149 17.03 0.32 4.32
C ILE A 149 18.53 0.60 4.33
N SER A 150 19.10 1.14 3.26
CA SER A 150 20.53 1.51 3.26
C SER A 150 20.80 2.68 4.22
N TYR A 151 22.04 2.78 4.70
CA TYR A 151 22.44 3.89 5.57
C TYR A 151 22.21 5.26 4.91
N ASP A 152 22.55 5.39 3.62
CA ASP A 152 22.31 6.61 2.85
C ASP A 152 20.82 6.95 2.77
N ARG A 153 19.97 5.95 2.51
CA ARG A 153 18.51 6.18 2.45
C ARG A 153 17.94 6.56 3.81
N MET A 154 18.41 5.93 4.89
CA MET A 154 18.04 6.30 6.26
C MET A 154 18.39 7.78 6.54
N ASN A 155 19.59 8.21 6.14
CA ASN A 155 20.02 9.60 6.28
C ASN A 155 19.18 10.58 5.42
N GLU A 156 18.77 10.20 4.22
CA GLU A 156 17.83 10.99 3.42
C GLU A 156 16.48 11.17 4.12
N LEU A 157 15.92 10.09 4.68
CA LEU A 157 14.66 10.14 5.42
C LEU A 157 14.77 11.05 6.65
N LYS A 158 15.88 11.00 7.39
CA LYS A 158 16.18 11.94 8.49
C LYS A 158 16.18 13.39 8.02
N LYS A 159 16.80 13.68 6.88
CA LYS A 159 16.80 15.03 6.28
C LYS A 159 15.37 15.49 5.95
N HIS A 160 14.51 14.61 5.43
CA HIS A 160 13.11 14.91 5.17
C HIS A 160 12.32 15.20 6.45
N ILE A 161 12.47 14.39 7.50
CA ILE A 161 11.82 14.64 8.80
C ILE A 161 12.22 16.03 9.33
N ASN A 162 13.51 16.35 9.30
CA ASN A 162 14.01 17.66 9.73
C ASN A 162 13.50 18.81 8.86
N TYR A 163 13.34 18.61 7.55
CA TYR A 163 12.74 19.61 6.66
C TYR A 163 11.28 19.89 7.05
N VAL A 164 10.48 18.85 7.29
CA VAL A 164 9.08 18.98 7.73
C VAL A 164 9.00 19.72 9.06
N SER A 165 9.81 19.34 10.05
CA SER A 165 9.80 20.01 11.36
C SER A 165 10.19 21.49 11.25
N ARG A 166 11.18 21.83 10.41
CA ARG A 166 11.56 23.24 10.20
C ARG A 166 10.51 24.02 9.44
N SER A 167 9.80 23.40 8.49
CA SER A 167 8.71 24.03 7.75
C SER A 167 7.54 24.35 8.70
N LEU A 168 7.19 23.43 9.59
CA LEU A 168 6.20 23.71 10.64
C LEU A 168 6.66 24.81 11.59
N TRP A 169 7.95 24.85 11.95
CA TRP A 169 8.51 25.93 12.75
C TRP A 169 8.34 27.29 12.06
N THR A 170 8.55 27.38 10.74
CA THR A 170 8.35 28.65 10.03
C THR A 170 6.90 29.15 10.09
N ILE A 171 5.92 28.24 10.01
CA ILE A 171 4.49 28.57 10.17
C ILE A 171 4.22 29.07 11.59
N GLN A 172 4.74 28.35 12.59
CA GLN A 172 4.63 28.72 14.01
C GLN A 172 5.19 30.11 14.28
N THR A 173 6.38 30.42 13.76
CA THR A 173 7.02 31.73 13.92
C THR A 173 6.21 32.84 13.24
N GLU A 174 5.64 32.59 12.06
CA GLU A 174 4.78 33.59 11.41
C GLU A 174 3.52 33.89 12.24
N ILE A 175 2.90 32.85 12.82
CA ILE A 175 1.76 33.01 13.74
C ILE A 175 2.17 33.85 14.95
N GLU A 176 3.27 33.54 15.62
CA GLU A 176 3.76 34.33 16.75
C GLU A 176 3.96 35.81 16.38
N MET A 177 4.59 36.05 15.23
CA MET A 177 4.94 37.40 14.79
C MET A 177 3.72 38.22 14.35
N LYS A 178 2.64 37.58 13.88
CA LYS A 178 1.45 38.25 13.34
C LYS A 178 0.28 38.28 14.32
N LEU A 179 0.15 37.26 15.15
CA LEU A 179 -0.99 37.03 16.04
C LEU A 179 -0.59 37.01 17.52
N GLY A 180 0.71 37.14 17.83
CA GLY A 180 1.24 37.04 19.18
C GLY A 180 1.48 35.60 19.62
N GLN A 181 2.11 35.45 20.79
CA GLN A 181 2.24 34.14 21.43
C GLN A 181 0.87 33.68 21.95
N THR A 182 0.47 32.50 21.53
CA THR A 182 -0.82 31.87 21.81
C THR A 182 -0.64 30.40 22.17
N ASP A 183 -1.63 29.80 22.83
CA ASP A 183 -1.65 28.35 23.11
C ASP A 183 -1.45 27.52 21.83
N TYR A 184 -1.97 27.99 20.70
CA TYR A 184 -1.79 27.33 19.40
C TYR A 184 -0.35 27.41 18.89
N SER A 185 0.32 28.55 19.01
CA SER A 185 1.74 28.64 18.62
C SER A 185 2.66 27.80 19.51
N ASP A 186 2.28 27.59 20.78
CA ASP A 186 2.99 26.68 21.67
C ASP A 186 2.74 25.20 21.30
N GLU A 187 1.50 24.83 20.98
CA GLU A 187 1.16 23.49 20.46
C GLU A 187 1.97 23.15 19.19
N LEU A 188 2.06 24.10 18.24
CA LEU A 188 2.86 23.90 17.04
C LEU A 188 4.34 23.70 17.37
N LYS A 189 4.87 24.43 18.34
CA LYS A 189 6.27 24.31 18.77
C LYS A 189 6.55 22.96 19.41
N ASP A 190 5.65 22.48 20.25
CA ASP A 190 5.74 21.14 20.85
C ASP A 190 5.72 20.05 19.77
N LEU A 191 4.81 20.17 18.78
CA LEU A 191 4.75 19.26 17.65
C LEU A 191 6.03 19.29 16.81
N VAL A 192 6.64 20.46 16.63
CA VAL A 192 7.95 20.58 15.95
C VAL A 192 9.02 19.77 16.69
N HIS A 193 9.05 19.85 18.02
CA HIS A 193 9.98 19.06 18.83
C HIS A 193 9.71 17.56 18.70
N GLU A 194 8.43 17.15 18.71
CA GLU A 194 8.03 15.76 18.52
C GLU A 194 8.48 15.21 17.15
N ILE A 195 8.16 15.92 16.06
CA ILE A 195 8.55 15.54 14.70
C ILE A 195 10.07 15.43 14.61
N ARG A 196 10.81 16.43 15.14
CA ARG A 196 12.27 16.41 15.09
C ARG A 196 12.85 15.19 15.83
N ASN A 197 12.27 14.80 16.96
CA ASN A 197 12.70 13.62 17.71
C ASN A 197 12.56 12.31 16.92
N HIS A 198 11.67 12.23 15.93
CA HIS A 198 11.59 11.07 15.04
C HIS A 198 12.86 10.85 14.19
N THR A 199 13.71 11.88 14.05
CA THR A 199 15.04 11.73 13.41
C THR A 199 15.92 10.73 14.15
N TRP A 200 15.94 10.79 15.49
CA TRP A 200 16.71 9.88 16.33
C TRP A 200 16.01 8.54 16.49
N LYS A 201 14.69 8.53 16.70
CA LYS A 201 13.90 7.29 16.77
C LYS A 201 14.05 6.43 15.51
N LEU A 202 14.12 7.05 14.32
CA LEU A 202 14.35 6.34 13.06
C LEU A 202 15.73 5.69 13.03
N GLU A 203 16.76 6.41 13.46
CA GLU A 203 18.13 5.91 13.52
C GLU A 203 18.24 4.74 14.53
N ASP A 204 17.69 4.90 15.73
CA ASP A 204 17.68 3.86 16.76
C ASP A 204 16.98 2.59 16.27
N PHE A 205 15.81 2.75 15.63
CA PHE A 205 15.07 1.62 15.05
C PHE A 205 15.86 0.93 13.94
N TRP A 206 16.52 1.71 13.08
CA TRP A 206 17.34 1.19 12.00
C TRP A 206 18.55 0.40 12.53
N TRP A 207 19.26 0.93 13.53
CA TRP A 207 20.39 0.26 14.16
C TRP A 207 19.95 -1.05 14.81
N THR A 208 18.91 -1.02 15.65
CA THR A 208 18.38 -2.20 16.35
C THR A 208 18.12 -3.35 15.38
N ARG A 209 17.45 -3.04 14.27
CA ARG A 209 17.09 -4.04 13.26
C ARG A 209 18.29 -4.61 12.51
N ASN A 210 19.30 -3.80 12.24
CA ASN A 210 20.51 -4.25 11.54
C ASN A 210 21.47 -5.02 12.46
N THR A 211 21.52 -4.69 13.76
CA THR A 211 22.24 -5.52 14.73
C THR A 211 21.59 -6.89 14.90
N ASP A 212 20.26 -6.98 14.94
CA ASP A 212 19.55 -8.26 15.04
C ASP A 212 19.76 -9.15 13.80
N ASN A 213 19.81 -8.55 12.61
CA ASN A 213 20.09 -9.25 11.36
C ASN A 213 21.54 -9.74 11.24
N ASN A 214 22.50 -9.11 11.93
CA ASN A 214 23.90 -9.55 11.94
C ASN A 214 24.17 -10.71 12.93
N ILE A 215 23.19 -11.06 13.76
CA ILE A 215 23.28 -12.12 14.79
C ILE A 215 22.56 -13.41 14.34
N ARG A 216 21.75 -13.36 13.26
CA ARG A 216 21.07 -14.51 12.64
C ARG A 216 21.85 -15.05 11.44
#